data_AF-A0A9D6NSN6-F1
#
_entry.id   AF-A0A9D6NSN6-F1
#
_cell.length_a   1.000
_cell.length_b   1.000
_cell.length_c   1.000
_cell.angle_alpha   90.00
_cell.angle_beta   90.00
_cell.angle_gamma   90.00
#
_symmetry.space_group_name_H-M   'P 1'
#
loop_
_entity.id
_entity.type
_entity.pdbx_description
1 polymer ?
#
loop_
_entity_poly.entity_id
_entity_poly.type
_entity_poly.pdbx_seq_one_letter_code
_entity_poly.pdbx_strand_id
1 'polypeptide(L)'
;MNPPSRLFIKTSLVSLFLTGLLGIVLHLGPWANGNLAYALLPAHVHLGTVGWLGNLVLGVAYWFFPRPKGRYSERLALPSYLLLNTGLLLRLGVEPFQRQSPFPAGPWLLLLSGTLQMLALLVFALSVWPRLVSMQALERARLEARQKGE
;
A
#
# COMPACT_ATOMS: atom_id res chain seq x y z
N MET A 1 -16.82 4.81 6.16
CA MET A 1 -15.58 4.49 5.40
C MET A 1 -15.95 4.18 3.96
N ASN A 2 -15.27 4.74 2.96
CA ASN A 2 -15.51 4.44 1.54
C ASN A 2 -15.06 3.00 1.19
N PRO A 3 -15.69 2.34 0.20
CA PRO A 3 -15.40 0.95 -0.14
C PRO A 3 -13.91 0.67 -0.45
N PRO A 4 -13.17 1.51 -1.22
CA PRO A 4 -11.76 1.25 -1.52
C PRO A 4 -10.85 1.30 -0.29
N SER A 5 -11.05 2.26 0.63
CA SER A 5 -10.27 2.32 1.86
C SER A 5 -10.46 1.07 2.72
N ARG A 6 -11.66 0.48 2.72
CA ARG A 6 -11.91 -0.79 3.42
C ARG A 6 -11.12 -1.94 2.79
N LEU A 7 -10.96 -1.95 1.47
CA LEU A 7 -10.13 -2.95 0.78
C LEU A 7 -8.67 -2.85 1.21
N PHE A 8 -8.10 -1.63 1.19
CA PHE A 8 -6.74 -1.38 1.71
C PHE A 8 -6.55 -1.94 3.13
N ILE A 9 -7.43 -1.59 4.07
CA ILE A 9 -7.29 -2.08 5.47
C ILE A 9 -7.43 -3.60 5.56
N LYS A 10 -8.39 -4.21 4.86
CA LYS A 10 -8.54 -5.68 4.87
C LYS A 10 -7.31 -6.38 4.30
N THR A 11 -6.79 -5.91 3.16
CA THR A 11 -5.58 -6.44 2.54
C THR A 11 -4.36 -6.26 3.44
N SER A 12 -4.29 -5.15 4.17
CA SER A 12 -3.23 -4.90 5.15
C SER A 12 -3.25 -5.93 6.29
N LEU A 13 -4.41 -6.21 6.87
CA LEU A 13 -4.54 -7.19 7.95
C LEU A 13 -4.22 -8.61 7.49
N VAL A 14 -4.67 -8.99 6.29
CA VAL A 14 -4.31 -10.28 5.69
C VAL A 14 -2.80 -10.34 5.46
N SER A 15 -2.21 -9.29 4.91
CA SER A 15 -0.78 -9.22 4.63
C SER A 15 0.08 -9.23 5.90
N LEU A 16 -0.39 -8.61 6.99
CA LEU A 16 0.24 -8.66 8.31
C LEU A 16 0.32 -10.10 8.81
N PHE A 17 -0.81 -10.82 8.75
CA PHE A 17 -0.86 -12.21 9.17
C PHE A 17 0.07 -13.07 8.31
N LEU A 18 -0.01 -12.95 6.99
CA LEU A 18 0.81 -13.73 6.07
C LEU A 18 2.31 -13.41 6.21
N THR A 19 2.70 -12.14 6.38
CA THR A 19 4.12 -11.80 6.56
C THR A 19 4.65 -12.32 7.89
N GLY A 20 3.82 -12.30 8.95
CA GLY A 20 4.17 -12.92 10.24
C GLY A 20 4.41 -14.43 10.11
N LEU A 21 3.53 -15.14 9.40
CA LEU A 21 3.74 -16.56 9.09
C LEU A 21 5.01 -16.81 8.27
N LEU A 22 5.27 -15.99 7.24
CA LEU A 22 6.53 -16.07 6.48
C LEU A 22 7.74 -15.82 7.39
N GLY A 23 7.67 -14.86 8.31
CA GLY A 23 8.75 -14.57 9.27
C GLY A 23 9.10 -15.78 10.13
N ILE A 24 8.10 -16.54 10.58
CA ILE A 24 8.29 -17.81 11.31
C ILE A 24 8.98 -18.84 10.40
N VAL A 25 8.47 -19.04 9.18
CA VAL A 25 9.06 -19.98 8.21
C VAL A 25 10.52 -19.63 7.91
N LEU A 26 10.85 -18.34 7.78
CA LEU A 26 12.22 -17.88 7.54
C LEU A 26 13.18 -18.18 8.70
N HIS A 27 12.71 -18.18 9.95
CA HIS A 27 13.54 -18.53 11.11
C HIS A 27 13.69 -20.04 11.29
N LEU A 28 12.69 -20.82 10.86
CA LEU A 28 12.77 -22.29 10.82
C LEU A 28 13.57 -22.80 9.61
N GLY A 29 13.61 -22.02 8.53
CA GLY A 29 14.21 -22.37 7.24
C GLY A 29 15.70 -22.77 7.26
N PRO A 30 16.58 -22.10 8.03
CA PRO A 30 17.98 -22.52 8.19
C PRO A 30 18.15 -23.96 8.70
N TRP A 31 17.17 -24.49 9.42
CA TRP A 31 17.17 -25.85 9.97
C TRP A 31 16.64 -26.91 8.98
N ALA A 32 16.03 -26.49 7.87
CA ALA A 32 15.38 -27.37 6.89
C ALA A 32 15.95 -27.23 5.47
N ASN A 33 15.95 -26.01 4.91
CA ASN A 33 16.46 -25.70 3.57
C ASN A 33 16.78 -24.20 3.46
N GLY A 34 18.03 -23.82 3.70
CA GLY A 34 18.47 -22.41 3.68
C GLY A 34 18.25 -21.69 2.35
N ASN A 35 18.20 -22.42 1.23
CA ASN A 35 18.00 -21.85 -0.10
C ASN A 35 16.55 -21.33 -0.29
N LEU A 36 15.57 -22.02 0.29
CA LEU A 36 14.17 -21.57 0.27
C LEU A 36 13.97 -20.32 1.13
N ALA A 37 14.62 -20.24 2.30
CA ALA A 37 14.55 -19.05 3.15
C ALA A 37 15.10 -17.81 2.44
N TYR A 38 16.23 -17.93 1.75
CA TYR A 38 16.81 -16.84 0.96
C TYR A 38 15.89 -16.35 -0.16
N ALA A 39 15.19 -17.27 -0.81
CA ALA A 39 14.24 -16.95 -1.88
C ALA A 39 12.97 -16.26 -1.39
N LEU A 40 12.48 -16.61 -0.20
CA LEU A 40 11.25 -16.05 0.38
C LEU A 40 11.46 -14.74 1.14
N LEU A 41 12.70 -14.43 1.53
CA LEU A 41 13.02 -13.22 2.30
C LEU A 41 12.45 -11.92 1.69
N PRO A 42 12.55 -11.67 0.37
CA PRO A 42 11.96 -10.45 -0.20
C PRO A 42 10.45 -10.46 -0.20
N ALA A 43 9.83 -11.63 -0.40
CA ALA A 43 8.39 -11.75 -0.35
C ALA A 43 7.89 -11.37 1.04
N HIS A 44 8.55 -11.82 2.11
CA HIS A 44 8.30 -11.38 3.49
C HIS A 44 8.44 -9.86 3.65
N VAL A 45 9.56 -9.29 3.21
CA VAL A 45 9.83 -7.85 3.32
C VAL A 45 8.77 -7.02 2.58
N HIS A 46 8.44 -7.38 1.34
CA HIS A 46 7.48 -6.64 0.53
C HIS A 46 6.03 -6.84 0.97
N LEU A 47 5.70 -8.02 1.50
CA LEU A 47 4.40 -8.27 2.11
C LEU A 47 4.24 -7.49 3.42
N GLY A 48 5.29 -7.33 4.21
CA GLY A 48 5.27 -6.50 5.42
C GLY A 48 5.25 -5.00 5.13
N THR A 49 6.09 -4.53 4.21
CA THR A 49 6.21 -3.10 3.90
C THR A 49 5.07 -2.61 3.02
N VAL A 50 4.80 -3.24 1.88
CA VAL A 50 3.77 -2.80 0.92
C VAL A 50 2.42 -3.44 1.23
N GLY A 51 2.40 -4.75 1.46
CA GLY A 51 1.18 -5.50 1.77
C GLY A 51 0.53 -5.02 3.06
N TRP A 52 1.26 -4.99 4.17
CA TRP A 52 0.75 -4.57 5.48
C TRP A 52 0.83 -3.05 5.67
N LEU A 53 2.02 -2.51 5.93
CA LEU A 53 2.18 -1.13 6.39
C LEU A 53 1.69 -0.12 5.35
N GLY A 54 2.07 -0.31 4.09
CA GLY A 54 1.69 0.54 2.97
C GLY A 54 0.17 0.58 2.77
N ASN A 55 -0.49 -0.58 2.65
CA ASN A 55 -1.94 -0.60 2.53
C ASN A 55 -2.63 0.01 3.75
N LEU A 56 -2.11 -0.18 4.99
CA LEU A 56 -2.70 0.42 6.19
C LEU A 56 -2.66 1.94 6.11
N VAL A 57 -1.47 2.50 5.87
CA VAL A 57 -1.24 3.95 5.83
C VAL A 57 -2.07 4.59 4.74
N LEU A 58 -2.05 4.04 3.52
CA LEU A 58 -2.84 4.57 2.40
C LEU A 58 -4.35 4.46 2.67
N GLY A 59 -4.80 3.32 3.17
CA GLY A 59 -6.22 3.08 3.50
C GLY A 59 -6.73 4.05 4.57
N VAL A 60 -5.97 4.23 5.65
CA VAL A 60 -6.27 5.19 6.71
C VAL A 60 -6.22 6.62 6.18
N ALA A 61 -5.21 7.02 5.43
CA ALA A 61 -5.12 8.37 4.87
C ALA A 61 -6.30 8.70 3.94
N TYR A 62 -6.72 7.77 3.09
CA TYR A 62 -7.91 7.96 2.26
C TYR A 62 -9.21 8.11 3.07
N TRP A 63 -9.29 7.46 4.23
CA TRP A 63 -10.44 7.56 5.13
C TRP A 63 -10.41 8.81 6.01
N PHE A 64 -9.24 9.16 6.55
CA PHE A 64 -9.02 10.17 7.57
C PHE A 64 -9.03 11.58 7.00
N PHE A 65 -8.32 11.83 5.89
CA PHE A 65 -8.18 13.20 5.39
C PHE A 65 -9.52 13.76 4.90
N PRO A 66 -9.86 15.01 5.28
CA PRO A 66 -11.16 15.60 5.01
C PRO A 66 -11.47 15.65 3.52
N ARG A 67 -12.74 15.40 3.20
CA ARG A 67 -13.25 15.36 1.82
C ARG A 67 -13.75 16.75 1.46
N PRO A 68 -13.11 17.50 0.56
CA PRO A 68 -13.74 18.70 -0.01
C PRO A 68 -15.07 18.26 -0.65
N LYS A 69 -16.13 19.06 -0.51
CA LYS A 69 -17.49 18.72 -0.97
C LYS A 69 -17.45 18.27 -2.45
N GLY A 70 -17.50 16.95 -2.71
CA GLY A 70 -17.42 16.38 -4.07
C GLY A 70 -16.96 14.92 -4.17
N ARG A 71 -17.39 14.23 -5.25
CA ARG A 71 -17.15 12.79 -5.54
C ARG A 71 -15.72 12.43 -6.01
N TYR A 72 -14.85 13.41 -6.25
CA TYR A 72 -13.57 13.18 -6.94
C TYR A 72 -12.56 12.35 -6.12
N SER A 73 -12.60 12.45 -4.78
CA SER A 73 -11.63 11.77 -3.90
C SER A 73 -11.78 10.24 -3.82
N GLU A 74 -12.98 9.70 -4.06
CA GLU A 74 -13.19 8.25 -4.05
C GLU A 74 -12.74 7.58 -5.36
N ARG A 75 -12.71 8.34 -6.47
CA ARG A 75 -12.39 7.79 -7.80
C ARG A 75 -10.93 7.37 -7.92
N LEU A 76 -10.00 8.05 -7.23
CA LEU A 76 -8.57 7.75 -7.31
C LEU A 76 -8.11 6.70 -6.30
N ALA A 77 -8.90 6.43 -5.26
CA ALA A 77 -8.56 5.43 -4.25
C ALA A 77 -8.56 4.01 -4.83
N LEU A 78 -9.52 3.67 -5.69
CA LEU A 78 -9.59 2.35 -6.30
C LEU A 78 -8.45 2.08 -7.30
N PRO A 79 -8.13 2.98 -8.26
CA PRO A 79 -6.95 2.82 -9.11
C PRO A 79 -5.65 2.70 -8.33
N SER A 80 -5.44 3.52 -7.28
CA SER A 80 -4.27 3.39 -6.41
C SER A 80 -4.22 2.02 -5.74
N TYR A 81 -5.35 1.51 -5.23
CA TYR A 81 -5.46 0.17 -4.64
C TYR A 81 -5.07 -0.92 -5.65
N LEU A 82 -5.64 -0.86 -6.85
CA LEU A 82 -5.43 -1.86 -7.89
C LEU A 82 -3.96 -1.86 -8.34
N LEU A 83 -3.38 -0.70 -8.62
CA LEU A 83 -1.98 -0.57 -9.02
C LEU A 83 -1.03 -1.12 -7.95
N LEU A 84 -1.24 -0.72 -6.67
CA LEU A 84 -0.38 -1.14 -5.57
C LEU A 84 -0.39 -2.66 -5.39
N ASN A 85 -1.59 -3.24 -5.34
CA ASN A 85 -1.75 -4.66 -5.05
C ASN A 85 -1.47 -5.54 -6.27
N THR A 86 -1.69 -5.06 -7.49
CA THR A 86 -1.28 -5.79 -8.71
C THR A 86 0.24 -5.87 -8.78
N GLY A 87 0.95 -4.76 -8.55
CA GLY A 87 2.41 -4.80 -8.45
C GLY A 87 2.89 -5.71 -7.33
N LEU A 88 2.23 -5.68 -6.16
CA LEU A 88 2.57 -6.55 -5.04
C LEU A 88 2.43 -8.03 -5.41
N LEU A 89 1.28 -8.45 -5.94
CA LEU A 89 1.04 -9.84 -6.35
C LEU A 89 2.02 -10.30 -7.42
N LEU A 90 2.30 -9.46 -8.42
CA LEU A 90 3.26 -9.76 -9.47
C LEU A 90 4.64 -10.07 -8.87
N ARG A 91 5.13 -9.21 -7.98
CA ARG A 91 6.40 -9.42 -7.29
C ARG A 91 6.40 -10.68 -6.42
N LEU A 92 5.35 -10.91 -5.64
CA LEU A 92 5.28 -12.10 -4.77
C LEU A 92 5.33 -13.40 -5.57
N GLY A 93 4.76 -13.39 -6.78
CA GLY A 93 4.80 -14.52 -7.70
C GLY A 93 6.07 -14.64 -8.54
N VAL A 94 6.88 -13.58 -8.68
CA VAL A 94 8.08 -13.59 -9.54
C VAL A 94 9.37 -13.69 -8.73
N GLU A 95 9.46 -12.97 -7.62
CA GLU A 95 10.71 -12.76 -6.88
C GLU A 95 11.30 -14.04 -6.28
N PRO A 96 10.51 -14.95 -5.66
CA PRO A 96 11.04 -16.22 -5.16
C PRO A 96 11.60 -17.11 -6.28
N PHE A 97 10.89 -17.19 -7.41
CA PHE A 97 11.32 -17.99 -8.56
C PHE A 97 12.55 -17.39 -9.23
N GLN A 98 12.58 -16.08 -9.43
CA GLN A 98 13.72 -15.39 -10.02
C GLN A 98 14.99 -15.56 -9.18
N ARG A 99 14.88 -15.74 -7.86
CA ARG A 99 16.02 -16.02 -6.98
C ARG A 99 16.48 -17.48 -6.99
N GLN A 100 15.55 -18.43 -7.09
CA GLN A 100 15.91 -19.86 -7.13
C GLN A 100 16.37 -20.31 -8.52
N SER A 101 15.66 -19.86 -9.56
CA SER A 101 15.88 -20.22 -10.95
C SER A 101 15.63 -18.99 -11.83
N PRO A 102 16.63 -18.11 -12.00
CA PRO A 102 16.50 -16.91 -12.82
C PRO A 102 16.01 -17.22 -14.24
N PHE A 103 15.09 -16.41 -14.74
CA PHE A 103 14.55 -16.53 -16.09
C PHE A 103 14.53 -15.18 -16.83
N PRO A 104 14.55 -15.16 -18.18
CA PRO A 104 14.77 -13.91 -18.94
C PRO A 104 13.72 -12.82 -18.72
N ALA A 105 12.46 -13.20 -18.51
CA ALA A 105 11.38 -12.25 -18.26
C ALA A 105 11.36 -11.69 -16.83
N GLY A 106 12.04 -12.34 -15.87
CA GLY A 106 11.96 -12.01 -14.44
C GLY A 106 12.29 -10.54 -14.13
N PRO A 107 13.43 -9.99 -14.59
CA PRO A 107 13.78 -8.59 -14.33
C PRO A 107 12.73 -7.60 -14.88
N TRP A 108 12.17 -7.87 -16.06
CA TRP A 108 11.13 -7.03 -16.67
C TRP A 108 9.82 -7.07 -15.90
N LEU A 109 9.42 -8.24 -15.40
CA LEU A 109 8.24 -8.38 -14.55
C LEU A 109 8.43 -7.68 -13.19
N LEU A 110 9.64 -7.74 -12.61
CA LEU A 110 9.95 -7.02 -11.37
C LEU A 110 9.98 -5.50 -11.59
N LEU A 111 10.51 -5.03 -12.72
CA LEU A 111 10.44 -3.62 -13.14
C LEU A 111 8.99 -3.16 -13.29
N LEU A 112 8.15 -3.94 -13.96
CA LEU A 112 6.72 -3.67 -14.10
C LEU A 112 6.04 -3.58 -12.73
N SER A 113 6.31 -4.53 -11.83
CA SER A 113 5.81 -4.52 -10.46
C SER A 113 6.17 -3.22 -9.72
N GLY A 114 7.45 -2.83 -9.75
CA GLY A 114 7.91 -1.59 -9.12
C GLY A 114 7.27 -0.35 -9.74
N THR A 115 7.09 -0.35 -11.06
CA THR A 115 6.44 0.75 -11.80
C THR A 115 4.98 0.89 -11.39
N LEU A 116 4.23 -0.21 -11.32
CA LEU A 116 2.83 -0.21 -10.87
C LEU A 116 2.71 0.36 -9.45
N GLN A 117 3.61 0.00 -8.54
CA GLN A 117 3.60 0.52 -7.17
C GLN A 117 3.98 1.99 -7.09
N MET A 118 4.97 2.44 -7.87
CA MET A 118 5.31 3.85 -7.94
C MET A 118 4.13 4.68 -8.47
N LEU A 119 3.47 4.19 -9.52
CA LEU A 119 2.25 4.83 -10.05
C LEU A 119 1.12 4.85 -9.01
N ALA A 120 0.96 3.79 -8.22
CA ALA A 120 -0.01 3.77 -7.13
C ALA A 120 0.24 4.87 -6.09
N LEU A 121 1.51 5.06 -5.70
CA LEU A 121 1.93 6.11 -4.77
C LEU A 121 1.77 7.51 -5.38
N LEU A 122 2.04 7.67 -6.68
CA LEU A 122 1.81 8.93 -7.38
C LEU A 122 0.32 9.29 -7.41
N VAL A 123 -0.55 8.33 -7.76
CA VAL A 123 -2.02 8.52 -7.73
C VAL A 123 -2.48 8.86 -6.31
N PHE A 124 -1.92 8.20 -5.29
CA PHE A 124 -2.19 8.51 -3.89
C PHE A 124 -1.78 9.93 -3.53
N ALA A 125 -0.55 10.33 -3.86
CA ALA A 125 -0.02 11.65 -3.56
C ALA A 125 -0.87 12.73 -4.23
N LEU A 126 -1.16 12.62 -5.53
CA LEU A 126 -2.02 13.56 -6.25
C LEU A 126 -3.44 13.63 -5.66
N SER A 127 -3.94 12.53 -5.12
CA SER A 127 -5.26 12.49 -4.49
C SER A 127 -5.28 13.09 -3.08
N VAL A 128 -4.23 12.93 -2.28
CA VAL A 128 -4.17 13.39 -0.88
C VAL A 128 -3.60 14.80 -0.76
N TRP A 129 -2.67 15.20 -1.63
CA TRP A 129 -1.97 16.48 -1.56
C TRP A 129 -2.89 17.69 -1.36
N PRO A 130 -4.01 17.83 -2.10
CA PRO A 130 -4.91 18.98 -1.95
C PRO A 130 -5.70 18.97 -0.63
N ARG A 131 -5.68 17.86 0.12
CA ARG A 131 -6.41 17.67 1.40
C ARG A 131 -5.55 17.97 2.62
N LEU A 132 -4.26 18.23 2.42
CA LEU A 132 -3.33 18.63 3.46
C LEU A 132 -3.56 20.11 3.80
N VAL A 133 -4.56 20.38 4.64
CA VAL A 133 -4.88 21.72 5.14
C VAL A 133 -4.17 21.96 6.46
N SER A 134 -3.54 23.12 6.61
CA SER A 134 -2.88 23.49 7.88
C SER A 134 -3.91 23.73 8.99
N MET A 135 -3.52 23.45 10.23
CA MET A 135 -4.38 23.69 11.41
C MET A 135 -4.82 25.16 11.51
N GLN A 136 -3.93 26.10 11.17
CA GLN A 136 -4.23 27.53 11.15
C GLN A 136 -5.34 27.88 10.14
N ALA A 137 -5.33 27.26 8.96
CA ALA A 137 -6.38 27.48 7.96
C ALA A 137 -7.74 26.92 8.44
N LEU A 138 -7.73 25.77 9.13
CA LEU A 138 -8.92 25.20 9.77
C LEU A 138 -9.46 26.09 10.90
N GLU A 139 -8.59 26.66 11.73
CA GLU A 139 -8.97 27.58 12.80
C GLU A 139 -9.59 28.86 12.25
N ARG A 140 -8.96 29.48 11.26
CA ARG A 140 -9.51 30.67 10.58
C ARG A 140 -10.90 30.39 9.99
N ALA A 141 -11.05 29.29 9.26
CA ALA A 141 -12.34 28.91 8.68
C ALA A 141 -13.44 28.67 9.76
N ARG A 142 -13.07 28.14 10.92
CA ARG A 142 -14.01 27.95 12.05
C ARG A 142 -14.42 29.28 12.69
N LEU A 143 -13.49 30.23 12.83
CA LEU A 143 -13.77 31.56 13.37
C LEU A 143 -14.71 32.34 12.44
N GLU A 144 -14.44 32.35 11.13
CA GLU A 144 -15.30 32.98 10.13
C GLU A 144 -16.71 32.36 10.09
N ALA A 145 -16.82 31.04 10.28
CA ALA A 145 -18.11 30.36 10.32
C ALA A 145 -18.92 30.71 11.59
N ARG A 146 -18.27 30.94 12.72
CA ARG A 146 -18.94 31.40 13.95
C ARG A 146 -19.46 32.82 13.79
N GLN A 147 -18.65 33.73 13.23
CA GLN A 147 -19.03 35.13 13.01
C GLN A 147 -20.18 35.32 12.01
N LYS A 148 -20.37 34.39 11.07
CA LYS A 148 -21.50 34.41 10.12
C LYS A 148 -22.79 33.79 10.66
N GLY A 149 -22.71 33.07 11.78
CA GLY A 149 -23.86 32.44 12.45
C GLY A 149 -24.46 33.27 13.57
N GLU A 150 -23.83 34.38 13.93
CA GLU A 150 -24.30 35.44 14.83
C GLU A 150 -24.88 36.61 14.01
#